data_AF-A0A257M7P1-F1
#
_entry.id   AF-A0A257M7P1-F1
#
_cell.length_a   1.000
_cell.length_b   1.000
_cell.length_c   1.000
_cell.angle_alpha   90.00
_cell.angle_beta   90.00
_cell.angle_gamma   90.00
#
_symmetry.space_group_name_H-M   'P 1'
#
loop_
_entity.id
_entity.type
_entity.pdbx_description
1 polymer ?
#
loop_
_entity_poly.entity_id
_entity_poly.type
_entity_poly.pdbx_seq_one_letter_code
_entity_poly.pdbx_strand_id
1 'polypeptide(L)'
;WGSGHDVTVRNGGCVSTWLDGGFAIHDVSNIAASHIDFQLEELVSATSLLNHTKYANANTYHAAISENGQWLVTTDGRSTIGCRTWNLGSITSPTVALTQTSQFTSPTGTVIHSAEIKGKYVYVSNFMDGCRILELTPAGLLREVGRYDTTPTTGGTGYNGVWSVCLAGERVLLSDTTQGLFAVDFRDTIVVTTADWKRGAGTLTIESTSTASPSVALEVAGFGPMIWNANLGKYQLVVSGVSSNPGTITVTSDIGGSQTSSVRRR
;
A
#
# COMPACT_ATOMS: atom_id res chain seq x y z
N TRP A 1 11.08 -25.56 -11.46
CA TRP A 1 9.99 -24.72 -10.94
C TRP A 1 9.16 -25.58 -9.99
N GLY A 2 8.79 -25.08 -8.81
CA GLY A 2 8.06 -25.87 -7.78
C GLY A 2 6.58 -26.07 -8.15
N SER A 3 5.68 -26.12 -7.17
CA SER A 3 4.24 -25.97 -7.45
C SER A 3 3.90 -24.50 -7.71
N GLY A 4 3.30 -24.19 -8.86
CA GLY A 4 2.75 -22.85 -9.12
C GLY A 4 1.59 -22.56 -8.18
N HIS A 5 1.42 -21.29 -7.80
CA HIS A 5 0.34 -20.88 -6.87
C HIS A 5 -0.52 -19.76 -7.44
N ASP A 6 0.10 -18.65 -7.88
CA ASP A 6 -0.65 -17.49 -8.34
C ASP A 6 0.06 -16.75 -9.49
N VAL A 7 -0.70 -15.90 -10.18
CA VAL A 7 -0.23 -15.08 -11.29
C VAL A 7 -0.77 -13.66 -11.17
N THR A 8 0.14 -12.69 -11.22
CA THR A 8 -0.20 -11.26 -11.22
C THR A 8 0.32 -10.62 -12.49
N VAL A 9 -0.55 -9.90 -13.21
CA VAL A 9 -0.21 -9.19 -14.45
C VAL A 9 -0.36 -7.70 -14.25
N ARG A 10 0.67 -6.92 -14.59
CA ARG A 10 0.64 -5.47 -14.57
C ARG A 10 1.62 -4.88 -15.57
N ASN A 11 1.20 -3.84 -16.29
CA ASN A 11 2.05 -3.05 -17.20
C ASN A 11 2.85 -3.92 -18.20
N GLY A 12 2.24 -4.97 -18.75
CA GLY A 12 2.89 -5.87 -19.70
C GLY A 12 3.86 -6.88 -19.09
N GLY A 13 4.05 -6.89 -17.77
CA GLY A 13 4.76 -7.95 -17.07
C GLY A 13 3.81 -8.91 -16.35
N CYS A 14 4.20 -10.17 -16.29
CA CYS A 14 3.48 -11.25 -15.60
C CYS A 14 4.41 -11.87 -14.57
N VAL A 15 3.97 -11.93 -13.32
CA VAL A 15 4.70 -12.59 -12.23
C VAL A 15 3.97 -13.86 -11.85
N SER A 16 4.64 -15.00 -11.99
CA SER A 16 4.16 -16.28 -11.48
C SER A 16 4.85 -16.60 -10.16
N THR A 17 4.08 -16.99 -9.14
CA THR A 17 4.59 -17.42 -7.85
C THR A 17 4.61 -18.93 -7.72
N TRP A 18 5.59 -19.41 -6.97
CA TRP A 18 5.84 -20.84 -6.81
C TRP A 18 6.10 -21.13 -5.35
N LEU A 19 5.31 -22.07 -4.79
CA LEU A 19 5.41 -22.48 -3.40
C LEU A 19 6.87 -22.77 -3.01
N ASP A 20 7.55 -23.65 -3.72
CA ASP A 20 8.95 -24.00 -3.38
C ASP A 20 10.00 -23.30 -4.26
N GLY A 21 9.59 -22.25 -4.98
CA GLY A 21 10.35 -21.74 -6.13
C GLY A 21 10.60 -20.24 -6.18
N GLY A 22 9.99 -19.44 -5.29
CA GLY A 22 10.04 -17.99 -5.38
C GLY A 22 9.09 -17.47 -6.45
N PHE A 23 9.61 -16.69 -7.40
CA PHE A 23 8.79 -16.14 -8.48
C PHE A 23 9.54 -16.04 -9.81
N ALA A 24 8.79 -16.11 -10.90
CA ALA A 24 9.27 -15.84 -12.27
C ALA A 24 8.64 -14.54 -12.77
N ILE A 25 9.38 -13.78 -13.58
CA ILE A 25 8.85 -12.62 -14.31
C ILE A 25 8.90 -12.93 -15.80
N HIS A 26 7.77 -12.74 -16.47
CA HIS A 26 7.61 -12.90 -17.90
C HIS A 26 7.20 -11.58 -18.55
N ASP A 27 7.74 -11.28 -19.72
CA ASP A 27 7.18 -10.27 -20.60
C ASP A 27 5.93 -10.84 -21.27
N VAL A 28 4.81 -10.15 -21.14
CA VAL A 28 3.53 -10.44 -21.78
C VAL A 28 2.98 -9.21 -22.52
N SER A 29 3.83 -8.23 -22.81
CA SER A 29 3.43 -6.98 -23.48
C SER A 29 3.04 -7.19 -24.95
N ASN A 30 3.60 -8.21 -25.61
CA ASN A 30 3.33 -8.52 -27.01
C ASN A 30 2.21 -9.56 -27.19
N ILE A 31 1.00 -9.23 -26.72
CA ILE A 31 -0.19 -10.11 -26.81
C ILE A 31 -0.61 -10.33 -28.28
N ALA A 32 -0.26 -9.42 -29.19
CA ALA A 32 -0.56 -9.57 -30.62
C ALA A 32 0.17 -10.77 -31.28
N ALA A 33 1.25 -11.26 -30.67
CA ALA A 33 1.96 -12.46 -31.13
C ALA A 33 1.28 -13.77 -30.70
N SER A 34 0.39 -13.75 -29.69
CA SER A 34 -0.39 -14.94 -29.31
C SER A 34 -1.59 -15.12 -30.25
N HIS A 35 -1.34 -15.73 -31.40
CA HIS A 35 -2.35 -16.50 -32.10
C HIS A 35 -1.85 -17.94 -32.22
N ILE A 36 -2.75 -18.92 -32.13
CA ILE A 36 -2.45 -20.25 -32.67
C ILE A 36 -2.42 -20.03 -34.18
N ASP A 37 -1.24 -19.93 -34.76
CA ASP A 37 -1.11 -20.04 -36.20
C ASP A 37 -1.31 -21.50 -36.60
N PHE A 38 -2.55 -21.86 -36.94
CA PHE A 38 -2.89 -23.20 -37.44
C PHE A 38 -2.20 -23.54 -38.78
N GLN A 39 -1.47 -22.61 -39.39
CA GLN A 39 -0.76 -22.82 -40.66
C GLN A 39 0.73 -23.14 -40.50
N LEU A 40 1.37 -22.81 -39.36
CA LEU A 40 2.85 -22.85 -39.26
C LEU A 40 3.46 -23.90 -38.33
N GLU A 41 2.68 -24.66 -37.52
CA GLU A 41 3.20 -25.66 -36.55
C GLU A 41 4.35 -25.16 -35.64
N GLU A 42 4.62 -23.85 -35.59
CA GLU A 42 5.69 -23.26 -34.80
C GLU A 42 5.09 -22.40 -33.69
N LEU A 43 5.38 -22.77 -32.44
CA LEU A 43 4.93 -22.04 -31.26
C LEU A 43 5.74 -20.76 -31.12
N VAL A 44 5.28 -19.66 -31.72
CA VAL A 44 5.85 -18.34 -31.43
C VAL A 44 5.43 -17.98 -30.00
N SER A 45 6.33 -18.14 -29.04
CA SER A 45 6.00 -17.87 -27.64
C SER A 45 5.71 -16.39 -27.44
N ALA A 46 4.44 -16.06 -27.22
CA ALA A 46 3.96 -14.72 -26.90
C ALA A 46 4.46 -14.20 -25.54
N THR A 47 5.18 -15.05 -24.79
CA THR A 47 5.78 -14.71 -23.51
C THR A 47 7.28 -15.00 -23.53
N SER A 48 8.07 -14.12 -22.93
CA SER A 48 9.51 -14.36 -22.73
C SER A 48 9.82 -14.35 -21.24
N LEU A 49 10.61 -15.31 -20.76
CA LEU A 49 11.09 -15.31 -19.37
C LEU A 49 12.14 -14.21 -19.22
N LEU A 50 11.86 -13.21 -18.39
CA LEU A 50 12.75 -12.10 -18.10
C LEU A 50 13.67 -12.39 -16.91
N ASN A 51 13.12 -12.99 -15.85
CA ASN A 51 13.87 -13.31 -14.65
C ASN A 51 13.27 -14.50 -13.90
N HIS A 52 14.12 -15.27 -13.20
CA HIS A 52 13.72 -16.21 -12.16
C HIS A 52 14.48 -15.91 -10.88
N THR A 53 13.74 -15.66 -9.79
CA THR A 53 14.33 -15.50 -8.46
C THR A 53 13.89 -16.64 -7.55
N LYS A 54 14.86 -17.45 -7.13
CA LYS A 54 14.70 -18.49 -6.09
C LYS A 54 15.45 -18.06 -4.84
N TYR A 55 14.83 -18.29 -3.68
CA TYR A 55 15.42 -17.96 -2.38
C TYR A 55 15.14 -19.04 -1.34
N ALA A 56 15.95 -19.07 -0.29
CA ALA A 56 15.84 -20.04 0.78
C ALA A 56 14.49 -19.93 1.51
N ASN A 57 13.89 -21.07 1.84
CA ASN A 57 12.60 -21.18 2.54
C ASN A 57 11.44 -20.50 1.81
N ALA A 58 11.49 -20.40 0.48
CA ALA A 58 10.37 -19.93 -0.32
C ALA A 58 9.10 -20.73 0.02
N ASN A 59 8.00 -20.00 0.15
CA ASN A 59 6.65 -20.51 0.25
C ASN A 59 5.70 -19.54 -0.44
N THR A 60 6.04 -19.15 -1.66
CA THR A 60 5.55 -17.91 -2.25
C THR A 60 4.14 -18.09 -2.77
N TYR A 61 3.19 -17.41 -2.14
CA TYR A 61 1.76 -17.58 -2.43
C TYR A 61 1.31 -16.53 -3.44
N HIS A 62 1.54 -15.26 -3.14
CA HIS A 62 1.07 -14.15 -3.95
C HIS A 62 2.21 -13.18 -4.26
N ALA A 63 2.06 -12.41 -5.33
CA ALA A 63 2.93 -11.28 -5.63
C ALA A 63 2.11 -10.07 -6.07
N ALA A 64 2.46 -8.89 -5.59
CA ALA A 64 1.83 -7.63 -5.95
C ALA A 64 2.86 -6.71 -6.61
N ILE A 65 2.49 -6.14 -7.75
CA ILE A 65 3.35 -5.25 -8.54
C ILE A 65 2.91 -3.80 -8.31
N SER A 66 3.85 -2.91 -7.98
CA SER A 66 3.55 -1.49 -7.81
C SER A 66 3.08 -0.86 -9.11
N GLU A 67 2.29 0.21 -9.02
CA GLU A 67 1.70 0.89 -10.19
C GLU A 67 2.76 1.38 -11.18
N ASN A 68 3.91 1.82 -10.67
CA ASN A 68 5.05 2.25 -11.48
C ASN A 68 5.92 1.08 -12.01
N GLY A 69 5.60 -0.18 -11.66
CA GLY A 69 6.33 -1.37 -12.10
C GLY A 69 7.74 -1.51 -11.55
N GLN A 70 8.13 -0.74 -10.53
CA GLN A 70 9.51 -0.75 -9.99
C GLN A 70 9.67 -1.68 -8.78
N TRP A 71 8.58 -2.02 -8.11
CA TRP A 71 8.60 -2.81 -6.89
C TRP A 71 7.69 -4.03 -7.00
N LEU A 72 8.16 -5.13 -6.41
CA LEU A 72 7.38 -6.32 -6.18
C LEU A 72 7.28 -6.58 -4.68
N VAL A 73 6.09 -6.91 -4.20
CA VAL A 73 5.90 -7.50 -2.87
C VAL A 73 5.47 -8.94 -3.04
N THR A 74 6.22 -9.89 -2.49
CA THR A 74 5.80 -11.29 -2.41
C THR A 74 5.31 -11.62 -1.02
N THR A 75 4.29 -12.47 -0.92
CA THR A 75 3.88 -13.09 0.34
C THR A 75 4.35 -14.53 0.37
N ASP A 76 4.78 -14.98 1.54
CA ASP A 76 5.19 -16.35 1.77
C ASP A 76 4.36 -16.94 2.90
N GLY A 77 3.70 -18.07 2.64
CA GLY A 77 2.71 -18.74 3.49
C GLY A 77 3.23 -19.35 4.80
N ARG A 78 4.36 -18.85 5.31
CA ARG A 78 4.98 -19.28 6.57
C ARG A 78 4.90 -18.13 7.58
N SER A 79 4.46 -18.48 8.78
CA SER A 79 4.30 -17.55 9.92
C SER A 79 5.56 -16.78 10.28
N THR A 80 6.74 -17.34 10.02
CA THR A 80 8.04 -16.75 10.34
C THR A 80 8.58 -15.83 9.26
N ILE A 81 7.90 -15.74 8.11
CA ILE A 81 8.41 -15.07 6.92
C ILE A 81 7.59 -13.84 6.54
N GLY A 82 6.27 -14.00 6.43
CA GLY A 82 5.37 -12.91 6.07
C GLY A 82 5.49 -12.47 4.61
N CYS A 83 5.98 -11.26 4.35
CA CYS A 83 6.13 -10.71 3.01
C CYS A 83 7.52 -10.08 2.78
N ARG A 84 7.94 -10.00 1.52
CA ARG A 84 9.23 -9.47 1.09
C ARG A 84 9.05 -8.42 0.01
N THR A 85 9.95 -7.44 -0.02
CA THR A 85 10.04 -6.45 -1.09
C THR A 85 11.25 -6.68 -1.96
N TRP A 86 11.06 -6.49 -3.26
CA TRP A 86 12.09 -6.66 -4.28
C TRP A 86 12.15 -5.42 -5.15
N ASN A 87 13.36 -4.90 -5.35
CA ASN A 87 13.59 -3.85 -6.33
C ASN A 87 13.70 -4.48 -7.71
N LEU A 88 12.74 -4.16 -8.59
CA LEU A 88 12.73 -4.61 -9.98
C LEU A 88 13.51 -3.68 -10.92
N GLY A 89 13.57 -2.38 -10.58
CA GLY A 89 13.94 -1.31 -11.51
C GLY A 89 12.86 -1.08 -12.59
N SER A 90 12.43 -2.15 -13.27
CA SER A 90 11.31 -2.19 -14.21
C SER A 90 10.73 -3.61 -14.32
N ILE A 91 9.42 -3.75 -14.33
CA ILE A 91 8.74 -5.05 -14.47
C ILE A 91 8.89 -5.66 -15.88
N THR A 92 9.04 -4.83 -16.92
CA THR A 92 9.24 -5.27 -18.31
C THR A 92 10.71 -5.42 -18.69
N SER A 93 11.62 -4.97 -17.83
CA SER A 93 13.06 -5.12 -18.01
C SER A 93 13.74 -5.26 -16.64
N PRO A 94 13.40 -6.31 -15.88
CA PRO A 94 13.95 -6.50 -14.55
C PRO A 94 15.45 -6.76 -14.65
N THR A 95 16.20 -6.26 -13.67
CA THR A 95 17.62 -6.58 -13.61
C THR A 95 17.84 -8.07 -13.31
N VAL A 96 18.93 -8.66 -13.79
CA VAL A 96 19.25 -10.08 -13.53
C VAL A 96 19.50 -10.33 -12.04
N ALA A 97 19.90 -9.29 -11.29
CA ALA A 97 20.15 -9.33 -9.85
C ALA A 97 19.03 -8.60 -9.07
N LEU A 98 17.80 -9.13 -9.16
CA LEU A 98 16.71 -8.69 -8.30
C LEU A 98 17.16 -8.76 -6.84
N THR A 99 17.02 -7.64 -6.13
CA THR A 99 17.55 -7.48 -4.78
C THR A 99 16.38 -7.40 -3.80
N GLN A 100 16.34 -8.30 -2.82
CA GLN A 100 15.42 -8.19 -1.70
C GLN A 100 15.83 -6.98 -0.85
N THR A 101 14.94 -6.01 -0.67
CA THR A 101 15.24 -4.79 0.10
C THR A 101 14.69 -4.83 1.51
N SER A 102 13.62 -5.59 1.75
CA SER A 102 13.02 -5.71 3.08
C SER A 102 12.22 -7.00 3.24
N GLN A 103 11.85 -7.27 4.49
CA GLN A 103 10.96 -8.34 4.88
C GLN A 103 10.12 -7.86 6.07
N PHE A 104 8.82 -8.15 6.05
CA PHE A 104 7.91 -7.89 7.15
C PHE A 104 7.24 -9.20 7.57
N THR A 105 7.33 -9.51 8.85
CA THR A 105 6.69 -10.68 9.48
C THR A 105 5.58 -10.20 10.40
N SER A 106 4.46 -10.94 10.45
CA SER A 106 3.39 -10.63 11.40
C SER A 106 3.91 -10.69 12.85
N PRO A 107 3.68 -9.65 13.68
CA PRO A 107 4.10 -9.64 15.09
C PRO A 107 3.52 -10.78 15.93
N THR A 108 2.38 -11.35 15.53
CA THR A 108 1.70 -12.43 16.26
C THR A 108 2.05 -13.83 15.74
N GLY A 109 2.81 -13.91 14.64
CA GLY A 109 3.11 -15.17 13.96
C GLY A 109 1.94 -15.73 13.14
N THR A 110 0.91 -14.95 12.83
CA THR A 110 -0.11 -15.32 11.83
C THR A 110 0.48 -15.25 10.42
N VAL A 111 0.00 -16.11 9.51
CA VAL A 111 0.49 -16.17 8.13
C VAL A 111 -0.02 -14.98 7.33
N ILE A 112 0.87 -14.33 6.56
CA ILE A 112 0.47 -13.35 5.54
C ILE A 112 0.23 -14.11 4.23
N HIS A 113 -0.91 -13.90 3.58
CA HIS A 113 -1.35 -14.75 2.47
C HIS A 113 -1.31 -14.04 1.11
N SER A 114 -1.94 -12.87 1.00
CA SER A 114 -2.01 -12.08 -0.23
C SER A 114 -1.59 -10.64 0.03
N ALA A 115 -1.23 -9.92 -1.04
CA ALA A 115 -0.85 -8.53 -0.95
C ALA A 115 -1.42 -7.73 -2.12
N GLU A 116 -1.67 -6.45 -1.92
CA GLU A 116 -2.05 -5.49 -2.96
C GLU A 116 -1.32 -4.17 -2.75
N ILE A 117 -0.93 -3.49 -3.82
CA ILE A 117 -0.20 -2.21 -3.75
C ILE A 117 -1.03 -1.08 -4.35
N LYS A 118 -1.18 0.01 -3.59
CA LYS A 118 -1.80 1.27 -4.03
C LYS A 118 -0.95 2.45 -3.58
N GLY A 119 -0.39 3.20 -4.52
CA GLY A 119 0.59 4.24 -4.21
C GLY A 119 1.76 3.69 -3.39
N LYS A 120 2.00 4.29 -2.22
CA LYS A 120 3.03 3.85 -1.26
C LYS A 120 2.55 2.81 -0.25
N TYR A 121 1.32 2.32 -0.35
CA TYR A 121 0.77 1.37 0.63
C TYR A 121 0.68 -0.04 0.07
N VAL A 122 1.04 -0.99 0.92
CA VAL A 122 0.87 -2.42 0.72
C VAL A 122 -0.17 -2.90 1.71
N TYR A 123 -1.31 -3.36 1.20
CA TYR A 123 -2.33 -4.03 1.98
C TYR A 123 -2.00 -5.51 1.97
N VAL A 124 -1.97 -6.15 3.12
CA VAL A 124 -1.70 -7.59 3.21
C VAL A 124 -2.80 -8.29 4.00
N SER A 125 -3.28 -9.41 3.49
CA SER A 125 -4.15 -10.30 4.25
C SER A 125 -3.33 -11.10 5.25
N ASN A 126 -3.82 -11.21 6.48
CA ASN A 126 -3.11 -11.82 7.58
C ASN A 126 -4.00 -12.67 8.49
N PHE A 127 -4.89 -13.47 7.89
CA PHE A 127 -5.75 -14.43 8.58
C PHE A 127 -6.39 -13.85 9.84
N MET A 128 -6.09 -14.43 11.01
CA MET A 128 -6.72 -14.08 12.28
C MET A 128 -6.35 -12.68 12.79
N ASP A 129 -5.35 -12.02 12.20
CA ASP A 129 -5.04 -10.61 12.48
C ASP A 129 -5.74 -9.64 11.50
N GLY A 130 -6.51 -10.18 10.56
CA GLY A 130 -7.25 -9.42 9.56
C GLY A 130 -6.35 -8.86 8.47
N CYS A 131 -6.46 -7.56 8.22
CA CYS A 131 -5.67 -6.82 7.23
C CYS A 131 -4.61 -5.98 7.92
N ARG A 132 -3.39 -5.99 7.39
CA ARG A 132 -2.33 -5.05 7.78
C ARG A 132 -2.02 -4.11 6.62
N ILE A 133 -1.61 -2.90 6.96
CA ILE A 133 -1.31 -1.82 6.03
C ILE A 133 0.12 -1.41 6.27
N LEU A 134 0.97 -1.62 5.27
CA LEU A 134 2.39 -1.32 5.33
C LEU A 134 2.69 -0.16 4.39
N GLU A 135 3.51 0.79 4.81
CA GLU A 135 4.13 1.77 3.93
C GLU A 135 5.37 1.16 3.27
N LEU A 136 5.43 1.23 1.94
CA LEU A 136 6.58 0.93 1.11
C LEU A 136 7.37 2.21 0.87
N THR A 137 8.54 2.33 1.50
CA THR A 137 9.39 3.52 1.36
C THR A 137 10.09 3.54 -0.01
N PRO A 138 10.60 4.70 -0.47
CA PRO A 138 11.43 4.78 -1.67
C PRO A 138 12.71 3.91 -1.62
N ALA A 139 13.17 3.55 -0.42
CA ALA A 139 14.29 2.62 -0.23
C ALA A 139 13.87 1.14 -0.25
N GLY A 140 12.58 0.85 -0.48
CA GLY A 140 12.03 -0.50 -0.53
C GLY A 140 11.80 -1.14 0.84
N LEU A 141 11.73 -0.33 1.92
CA LEU A 141 11.46 -0.81 3.28
C LEU A 141 9.96 -0.87 3.57
N LEU A 142 9.53 -1.85 4.37
CA LEU A 142 8.15 -1.98 4.84
C LEU A 142 8.00 -1.53 6.29
N ARG A 143 7.00 -0.68 6.56
CA ARG A 143 6.64 -0.22 7.90
C ARG A 143 5.14 -0.35 8.12
N GLU A 144 4.70 -1.03 9.17
CA GLU A 144 3.27 -1.07 9.50
C GLU A 144 2.77 0.32 9.91
N VAL A 145 1.67 0.75 9.30
CA VAL A 145 1.02 2.06 9.53
C VAL A 145 -0.48 1.93 9.85
N GLY A 146 -1.03 0.72 9.78
CA GLY A 146 -2.42 0.47 10.13
C GLY A 146 -2.76 -1.02 10.13
N ARG A 147 -3.86 -1.37 10.80
CA ARG A 147 -4.43 -2.72 10.78
C ARG A 147 -5.94 -2.67 10.98
N TYR A 148 -6.63 -3.67 10.46
CA TYR A 148 -8.06 -3.88 10.69
C TYR A 148 -8.31 -5.37 10.92
N ASP A 149 -8.69 -5.72 12.14
CA ASP A 149 -8.98 -7.08 12.56
C ASP A 149 -10.48 -7.37 12.37
N THR A 150 -10.80 -8.35 11.52
CA THR A 150 -12.18 -8.81 11.25
C THR A 150 -12.69 -9.79 12.30
N THR A 151 -11.80 -10.32 13.16
CA THR A 151 -12.07 -11.33 14.18
C THR A 151 -11.56 -10.95 15.58
N PRO A 152 -11.82 -9.73 16.09
CA PRO A 152 -11.15 -9.18 17.28
C PRO A 152 -11.44 -9.90 18.59
N THR A 153 -12.46 -10.75 18.63
CA THR A 153 -12.89 -11.48 19.83
C THR A 153 -12.38 -12.91 19.90
N THR A 154 -11.98 -13.50 18.77
CA THR A 154 -11.61 -14.92 18.72
C THR A 154 -10.11 -15.12 18.80
N GLY A 155 -9.29 -14.23 18.21
CA GLY A 155 -7.81 -14.25 18.28
C GLY A 155 -7.15 -15.59 17.92
N GLY A 156 -5.81 -15.62 17.85
CA GLY A 156 -5.04 -16.86 17.71
C GLY A 156 -4.20 -16.97 16.44
N THR A 157 -3.72 -18.18 16.17
CA THR A 157 -2.90 -18.51 15.00
C THR A 157 -3.61 -19.59 14.18
N GLY A 158 -3.73 -19.40 12.87
CA GLY A 158 -4.47 -20.33 11.99
C GLY A 158 -4.86 -19.69 10.67
N TYR A 159 -5.64 -20.42 9.88
CA TYR A 159 -6.10 -20.03 8.53
C TYR A 159 -7.53 -19.45 8.50
N ASN A 160 -8.10 -19.18 9.67
CA ASN A 160 -9.35 -18.44 9.79
C ASN A 160 -9.06 -16.94 9.68
N GLY A 161 -10.02 -16.15 9.20
CA GLY A 161 -9.87 -14.70 9.07
C GLY A 161 -9.62 -14.25 7.63
N VAL A 162 -8.95 -13.11 7.43
CA VAL A 162 -8.76 -12.52 6.09
C VAL A 162 -7.77 -13.34 5.27
N TRP A 163 -8.27 -14.00 4.22
CA TRP A 163 -7.49 -14.80 3.27
C TRP A 163 -6.95 -13.93 2.13
N SER A 164 -7.77 -13.02 1.60
CA SER A 164 -7.40 -12.16 0.47
C SER A 164 -7.72 -10.69 0.71
N VAL A 165 -6.86 -9.82 0.19
CA VAL A 165 -7.15 -8.40 -0.04
C VAL A 165 -7.37 -8.14 -1.53
N CYS A 166 -8.15 -7.12 -1.87
CA CYS A 166 -8.33 -6.65 -3.25
C CYS A 166 -8.60 -5.13 -3.25
N LEU A 167 -8.10 -4.40 -4.24
CA LEU A 167 -8.37 -2.97 -4.39
C LEU A 167 -9.61 -2.72 -5.25
N ALA A 168 -10.56 -1.95 -4.73
CA ALA A 168 -11.79 -1.56 -5.42
C ALA A 168 -11.97 -0.03 -5.37
N GLY A 169 -11.29 0.65 -6.30
CA GLY A 169 -11.26 2.12 -6.35
C GLY A 169 -10.57 2.69 -5.12
N GLU A 170 -11.29 3.46 -4.31
CA GLU A 170 -10.79 4.00 -3.04
C GLU A 170 -10.80 3.02 -1.89
N ARG A 171 -11.59 1.94 -2.00
CA ARG A 171 -11.77 0.96 -0.93
C ARG A 171 -10.84 -0.23 -1.09
N VAL A 172 -10.61 -0.91 0.04
CA VAL A 172 -9.96 -2.21 0.10
C VAL A 172 -11.01 -3.24 0.50
N LEU A 173 -11.12 -4.30 -0.29
CA LEU A 173 -11.99 -5.43 0.00
C LEU A 173 -11.20 -6.50 0.74
N LEU A 174 -11.76 -7.00 1.84
CA LEU A 174 -11.18 -8.06 2.66
C LEU A 174 -12.08 -9.29 2.56
N SER A 175 -11.57 -10.37 1.98
CA SER A 175 -12.26 -11.65 1.95
C SER A 175 -11.87 -12.47 3.16
N ASP A 176 -12.77 -12.57 4.13
CA ASP A 176 -12.62 -13.36 5.35
C ASP A 176 -13.26 -14.74 5.19
N THR A 177 -12.54 -15.80 5.56
CA THR A 177 -13.00 -17.20 5.45
C THR A 177 -14.12 -17.55 6.42
N THR A 178 -14.35 -16.71 7.44
CA THR A 178 -15.29 -16.96 8.53
C THR A 178 -16.36 -15.87 8.68
N GLN A 179 -16.01 -14.62 8.41
CA GLN A 179 -16.87 -13.45 8.60
C GLN A 179 -17.45 -12.89 7.29
N GLY A 180 -17.00 -13.37 6.12
CA GLY A 180 -17.47 -12.92 4.81
C GLY A 180 -16.66 -11.75 4.24
N LEU A 181 -17.32 -10.82 3.53
CA LEU A 181 -16.67 -9.73 2.81
C LEU A 181 -16.77 -8.40 3.57
N PHE A 182 -15.64 -7.74 3.77
CA PHE A 182 -15.59 -6.36 4.30
C PHE A 182 -15.13 -5.40 3.21
N ALA A 183 -15.70 -4.20 3.20
CA ALA A 183 -15.20 -3.08 2.41
C ALA A 183 -14.71 -2.00 3.37
N VAL A 184 -13.40 -1.83 3.44
CA VAL A 184 -12.74 -0.88 4.35
C VAL A 184 -12.07 0.24 3.58
N ASP A 185 -11.71 1.29 4.29
CA ASP A 185 -10.96 2.41 3.77
C ASP A 185 -9.88 2.81 4.78
N PHE A 186 -8.72 3.20 4.27
CA PHE A 186 -7.59 3.66 5.06
C PHE A 186 -7.38 5.13 4.77
N ARG A 187 -7.80 5.97 5.72
CA ARG A 187 -7.69 7.42 5.66
C ARG A 187 -7.38 7.97 7.03
N ASP A 188 -6.75 9.14 7.06
CA ASP A 188 -6.56 9.90 8.28
C ASP A 188 -7.86 10.55 8.74
N THR A 189 -8.02 10.67 10.05
CA THR A 189 -9.03 11.50 10.67
C THR A 189 -8.36 12.77 11.20
N ILE A 190 -8.71 13.89 10.58
CA ILE A 190 -8.17 15.22 10.93
C ILE A 190 -9.21 15.97 11.75
N VAL A 191 -8.75 16.64 12.82
CA VAL A 191 -9.59 17.58 13.59
C VAL A 191 -8.93 18.94 13.58
N VAL A 192 -9.57 19.93 12.96
CA VAL A 192 -9.13 21.32 12.99
C VAL A 192 -9.54 21.92 14.34
N THR A 193 -8.57 22.15 15.22
CA THR A 193 -8.83 22.71 16.56
C THR A 193 -8.85 24.23 16.56
N THR A 194 -8.12 24.85 15.64
CA THR A 194 -8.01 26.31 15.51
C THR A 194 -8.02 26.68 14.02
N ALA A 195 -8.82 27.68 13.65
CA ALA A 195 -8.84 28.30 12.34
C ALA A 195 -9.29 29.75 12.49
N ASP A 196 -8.33 30.64 12.74
CA ASP A 196 -8.59 32.03 13.12
C ASP A 196 -7.83 32.98 12.18
N TRP A 197 -8.52 34.01 11.65
CA TRP A 197 -7.93 35.09 10.87
C TRP A 197 -8.00 36.41 11.62
N LYS A 198 -6.84 37.06 11.82
CA LYS A 198 -6.71 38.34 12.53
C LYS A 198 -6.58 39.50 11.54
N ARG A 199 -7.63 40.33 11.44
CA ARG A 199 -7.69 41.44 10.44
C ARG A 199 -6.52 42.40 10.53
N GLY A 200 -6.18 42.85 11.73
CA GLY A 200 -5.15 43.88 11.94
C GLY A 200 -3.74 43.43 11.57
N ALA A 201 -3.48 42.12 11.58
CA ALA A 201 -2.17 41.54 11.24
C ALA A 201 -2.15 40.87 9.85
N GLY A 202 -3.32 40.65 9.23
CA GLY A 202 -3.42 39.85 8.00
C GLY A 202 -2.92 38.42 8.20
N THR A 203 -3.10 37.86 9.40
CA THR A 203 -2.53 36.55 9.78
C THR A 203 -3.62 35.50 9.92
N LEU A 204 -3.43 34.36 9.28
CA LEU A 204 -4.25 33.16 9.41
C LEU A 204 -3.49 32.13 10.26
N THR A 205 -4.09 31.70 11.37
CA THR A 205 -3.52 30.68 12.27
C THR A 205 -4.41 29.44 12.26
N ILE A 206 -3.81 28.30 11.97
CA ILE A 206 -4.50 27.01 11.85
C ILE A 206 -3.77 25.99 12.70
N GLU A 207 -4.53 25.22 13.47
CA GLU A 207 -4.01 24.07 14.22
C GLU A 207 -4.90 22.86 13.99
N SER A 208 -4.30 21.68 13.88
CA SER A 208 -5.03 20.43 13.66
C SER A 208 -4.37 19.24 14.36
N THR A 209 -5.17 18.25 14.73
CA THR A 209 -4.69 16.91 15.13
C THR A 209 -5.00 15.91 14.04
N SER A 210 -4.21 14.85 13.96
CA SER A 210 -4.39 13.72 13.03
C SER A 210 -4.29 12.40 13.80
N THR A 211 -5.09 11.40 13.42
CA THR A 211 -4.98 10.03 13.98
C THR A 211 -3.68 9.34 13.61
N ALA A 212 -3.01 9.79 12.56
CA ALA A 212 -1.74 9.24 12.09
C ALA A 212 -0.52 10.13 12.45
N SER A 213 -0.71 11.11 13.34
CA SER A 213 0.37 11.96 13.85
C SER A 213 1.47 11.13 14.54
N PRO A 214 2.76 11.51 14.45
CA PRO A 214 3.32 12.59 13.63
C PRO A 214 3.79 12.11 12.24
N SER A 215 3.39 10.90 11.83
CA SER A 215 3.98 10.21 10.68
C SER A 215 3.41 10.64 9.33
N VAL A 216 2.49 11.60 9.32
CA VAL A 216 1.81 12.10 8.12
C VAL A 216 2.15 13.55 7.85
N ALA A 217 2.00 13.95 6.59
CA ALA A 217 2.05 15.34 6.19
C ALA A 217 0.62 15.88 6.10
N LEU A 218 0.36 16.98 6.82
CA LEU A 218 -0.87 17.74 6.65
C LEU A 218 -0.62 18.98 5.80
N GLU A 219 -1.56 19.31 4.95
CA GLU A 219 -1.54 20.51 4.11
C GLU A 219 -2.85 21.27 4.25
N VAL A 220 -2.79 22.60 4.29
CA VAL A 220 -3.97 23.44 4.16
C VAL A 220 -4.08 23.86 2.70
N ALA A 221 -5.17 23.45 2.04
CA ALA A 221 -5.38 23.70 0.62
C ALA A 221 -5.26 25.20 0.29
N GLY A 222 -4.33 25.54 -0.61
CA GLY A 222 -4.05 26.92 -1.03
C GLY A 222 -3.17 27.74 -0.07
N PHE A 223 -2.78 27.19 1.08
CA PHE A 223 -1.97 27.87 2.09
C PHE A 223 -0.66 27.13 2.44
N GLY A 224 -0.55 25.84 2.13
CA GLY A 224 0.69 25.08 2.21
C GLY A 224 0.78 24.11 3.40
N PRO A 225 1.96 23.48 3.60
CA PRO A 225 2.14 22.39 4.56
C PRO A 225 2.09 22.88 6.00
N MET A 226 1.50 22.07 6.88
CA MET A 226 1.52 22.30 8.33
C MET A 226 2.75 21.66 8.98
N ILE A 227 3.23 22.26 10.06
CA ILE A 227 4.39 21.78 10.82
C ILE A 227 3.94 21.07 12.09
N TRP A 228 4.43 19.85 12.32
CA TRP A 228 4.19 19.12 13.57
C TRP A 228 4.89 19.79 14.75
N ASN A 229 4.13 20.13 15.79
CA ASN A 229 4.62 20.60 17.08
C ASN A 229 4.44 19.51 18.13
N ALA A 230 5.53 18.81 18.45
CA ALA A 230 5.53 17.71 19.40
C ALA A 230 5.13 18.12 20.83
N ASN A 231 5.41 19.37 21.24
CA ASN A 231 5.04 19.86 22.57
C ASN A 231 3.53 20.04 22.73
N LEU A 232 2.83 20.32 21.62
CA LEU A 232 1.38 20.54 21.61
C LEU A 232 0.59 19.32 21.13
N GLY A 233 1.27 18.32 20.55
CA GLY A 233 0.61 17.19 19.90
C GLY A 233 -0.25 17.62 18.70
N LYS A 234 0.16 18.67 17.98
CA LYS A 234 -0.63 19.30 16.91
C LYS A 234 0.22 19.71 15.72
N TYR A 235 -0.38 19.68 14.53
CA TYR A 235 0.13 20.39 13.36
C TYR A 235 -0.29 21.86 13.43
N GLN A 236 0.60 22.76 13.02
CA GLN A 236 0.37 24.21 13.00
C GLN A 236 0.75 24.82 11.66
N LEU A 237 -0.04 25.80 11.20
CA LEU A 237 0.30 26.68 10.09
C LEU A 237 -0.06 28.11 10.45
N VAL A 238 0.88 29.03 10.22
CA VAL A 238 0.66 30.47 10.36
C VAL A 238 1.03 31.14 9.04
N VAL A 239 0.06 31.79 8.41
CA VAL A 239 0.26 32.49 7.13
C VAL A 239 0.04 33.98 7.33
N SER A 240 1.03 34.78 6.94
CA SER A 240 0.93 36.25 6.93
C SER A 240 0.53 36.77 5.55
N GLY A 241 0.02 38.00 5.47
CA GLY A 241 -0.37 38.63 4.20
C GLY A 241 -1.71 38.17 3.65
N VAL A 242 -2.53 37.49 4.45
CA VAL A 242 -3.89 37.08 4.08
C VAL A 242 -4.81 38.31 4.16
N SER A 243 -5.11 38.91 3.01
CA SER A 243 -5.78 40.23 2.89
C SER A 243 -7.23 40.25 3.37
N SER A 244 -7.91 39.11 3.37
CA SER A 244 -9.30 38.96 3.83
C SER A 244 -9.53 37.59 4.48
N ASN A 245 -10.54 37.49 5.35
CA ASN A 245 -10.94 36.20 5.90
C ASN A 245 -11.34 35.24 4.76
N PRO A 246 -10.71 34.06 4.61
CA PRO A 246 -11.03 33.10 3.56
C PRO A 246 -12.40 32.41 3.72
N GLY A 247 -13.07 32.60 4.87
CA GLY A 247 -14.38 32.00 5.16
C GLY A 247 -14.25 30.56 5.64
N THR A 248 -13.61 29.70 4.86
CA THR A 248 -13.32 28.29 5.21
C THR A 248 -11.91 27.90 4.82
N ILE A 249 -11.36 26.91 5.50
CA ILE A 249 -10.14 26.21 5.09
C ILE A 249 -10.42 24.71 4.98
N THR A 250 -9.62 24.01 4.19
CA THR A 250 -9.60 22.55 4.13
C THR A 250 -8.20 22.06 4.45
N VAL A 251 -8.08 21.18 5.43
CA VAL A 251 -6.85 20.47 5.76
C VAL A 251 -6.92 19.06 5.19
N THR A 252 -5.87 18.61 4.51
CA THR A 252 -5.75 17.28 3.89
C THR A 252 -4.54 16.53 4.44
N SER A 253 -4.62 15.20 4.46
CA SER A 253 -3.51 14.31 4.85
C SER A 253 -2.94 13.56 3.64
N ASP A 254 -1.63 13.32 3.61
CA ASP A 254 -0.95 12.58 2.53
C ASP A 254 -1.34 11.09 2.44
N ILE A 255 -2.08 10.61 3.44
CA ILE A 255 -2.59 9.23 3.51
C ILE A 255 -4.09 9.15 3.18
N GLY A 256 -4.65 10.25 2.66
CA GLY A 256 -6.10 10.41 2.48
C GLY A 256 -6.79 10.92 3.74
N GLY A 257 -7.98 11.49 3.57
CA GLY A 257 -8.72 12.16 4.64
C GLY A 257 -8.56 13.68 4.60
N SER A 258 -9.64 14.38 4.95
CA SER A 258 -9.68 15.84 4.94
C SER A 258 -10.70 16.38 5.94
N GLN A 259 -10.45 17.58 6.46
CA GLN A 259 -11.39 18.30 7.33
C GLN A 259 -11.55 19.74 6.83
N THR A 260 -12.80 20.15 6.57
CA THR A 260 -13.14 21.55 6.27
C THR A 260 -13.61 22.23 7.55
N SER A 261 -13.16 23.45 7.81
CA SER A 261 -13.58 24.25 8.97
C SER A 261 -13.79 25.71 8.61
N SER A 262 -14.75 26.36 9.29
CA SER A 262 -14.98 27.80 9.16
C SER A 262 -13.87 28.60 9.85
N VAL A 263 -13.44 29.69 9.22
CA VAL A 263 -12.41 30.57 9.75
C VAL A 263 -13.04 31.70 10.56
N ARG A 264 -12.74 31.73 11.86
CA ARG A 264 -13.24 32.77 12.76
C ARG A 264 -12.44 34.05 12.56
N ARG A 265 -13.13 35.18 12.45
CA ARG A 265 -12.50 36.49 12.48
C ARG A 265 -12.18 36.88 13.92
N ARG A 266 -10.91 37.18 14.19
CA ARG A 266 -10.40 37.71 15.46
C ARG A 266 -10.00 39.18 15.31
#